data_AF-A0A940DJT4-F1
#
_entry.id   AF-A0A940DJT4-F1
#
_cell.length_a   1.000
_cell.length_b   1.000
_cell.length_c   1.000
_cell.angle_alpha   90.00
_cell.angle_beta   90.00
_cell.angle_gamma   90.00
#
_symmetry.space_group_name_H-M   'P 1'
#
loop_
_entity.id
_entity.type
_entity.pdbx_description
1 polymer ?
#
loop_
_entity_poly.entity_id
_entity_poly.type
_entity_poly.pdbx_seq_one_letter_code
_entity_poly.pdbx_strand_id
1 'polypeptide(L)'
;MAANSNEKSSKRGLSKFKLKLLSGLELAPEARNEEKKPPYPAGRFKRFFDTYKANSNHLMTANAMTIIFLLPLFALIIAISFIGVEKFAYMLADIDKVPYLMSGFGIGLSDGMAINEAKVILLLAYRVIFLGVAVCLPILSFGVAGHAYISTKLIWGERFVCKKDKKTGADVPRIVTEYFRGVKTYWKEMLITFSGYAVFFAGGTNLIIEFIAGVWSGGANVGQWFALFGGIIILFVSTMILLNLVPQVISYHKTLSYAAKLKNACIYSTAFFIPSFMMLVLIGAPFALFAIDSMFVTIIIAVAFVMIGTTYIVLATVNYGDYNSENVLQVLYERLQTDRSRQNRKEKKKPEANKQQGPVKYKKKK
;
A
#
# COMPACT_ATOMS: atom_id res chain seq x y z
N MET A 1 51.38 24.28 10.25
CA MET A 1 50.62 24.56 9.01
C MET A 1 50.08 23.23 8.50
N ALA A 2 48.99 22.68 9.02
CA ALA A 2 47.59 23.12 8.88
C ALA A 2 47.15 23.22 7.41
N ALA A 3 46.64 22.11 6.86
CA ALA A 3 45.79 22.09 5.67
C ALA A 3 44.73 20.98 5.80
N ASN A 4 43.63 21.37 6.45
CA ASN A 4 42.24 20.99 6.17
C ASN A 4 41.92 19.53 5.78
N SER A 5 41.79 18.68 6.80
CA SER A 5 40.81 17.60 6.80
C SER A 5 39.40 18.20 6.96
N ASN A 6 38.78 18.59 5.85
CA ASN A 6 37.40 19.09 5.83
C ASN A 6 36.54 18.27 4.86
N GLU A 7 36.66 16.93 4.92
CA GLU A 7 35.55 16.08 4.51
C GLU A 7 34.56 15.99 5.66
N LYS A 8 33.64 16.96 5.67
CA LYS A 8 32.39 16.89 6.41
C LYS A 8 31.64 15.63 5.97
N SER A 9 31.90 14.52 6.65
CA SER A 9 31.00 13.37 6.64
C SER A 9 29.68 13.85 7.25
N SER A 10 28.74 14.22 6.39
CA SER A 10 27.34 14.43 6.75
C SER A 10 26.72 13.07 7.10
N LYS A 11 27.17 12.47 8.20
CA LYS A 11 26.45 11.39 8.86
C LYS A 11 25.25 12.05 9.53
N ARG A 12 24.14 12.15 8.79
CA ARG A 12 22.81 12.38 9.36
C ARG A 12 22.57 11.27 10.40
N GLY A 13 22.84 11.55 11.67
CA GLY A 13 22.56 10.63 12.75
C GLY A 13 21.07 10.30 12.72
N LEU A 14 20.72 9.04 12.52
CA LEU A 14 19.34 8.60 12.71
C LEU A 14 18.92 8.97 14.14
N SER A 15 17.73 9.56 14.30
CA SER A 15 17.24 9.91 15.63
C SER A 15 17.16 8.65 16.52
N LYS A 16 17.45 8.81 17.81
CA LYS A 16 17.37 7.70 18.79
C LYS A 16 16.01 6.99 18.77
N PHE A 17 14.94 7.76 18.54
CA PHE A 17 13.58 7.24 18.36
C PHE A 17 13.47 6.32 17.14
N LYS A 18 13.99 6.74 15.99
CA LYS A 18 13.99 5.94 14.77
C LYS A 18 14.80 4.65 14.94
N LEU A 19 15.96 4.71 15.61
CA LEU A 19 16.75 3.51 15.92
C LEU A 19 16.00 2.54 16.83
N LYS A 20 15.31 3.04 17.87
CA LYS A 20 14.48 2.22 18.76
C LYS A 20 13.34 1.54 18.00
N LEU A 21 12.65 2.27 17.11
CA LEU A 21 11.62 1.70 16.24
C LEU A 21 12.17 0.59 15.35
N LEU A 22 13.31 0.82 14.68
CA LEU A 22 13.93 -0.15 13.78
C LEU A 22 14.44 -1.39 14.51
N SER A 23 14.86 -1.28 15.78
CA SER A 23 15.20 -2.45 16.60
C SER A 23 14.01 -3.36 16.90
N GLY A 24 12.78 -2.85 16.75
CA GLY A 24 11.55 -3.63 16.90
C GLY A 24 11.17 -4.45 15.68
N LEU A 25 11.88 -4.31 14.55
CA LEU A 25 11.58 -5.05 13.32
C LEU A 25 11.80 -6.54 13.49
N GLU A 26 10.88 -7.35 12.98
CA GLU A 26 11.07 -8.79 12.86
C GLU A 26 11.83 -9.07 11.56
N LEU A 27 13.05 -9.60 11.70
CA LEU A 27 13.99 -9.76 10.61
C LEU A 27 13.91 -11.19 10.06
N ALA A 28 13.68 -11.30 8.75
CA ALA A 28 13.62 -12.56 8.04
C ALA A 28 14.19 -12.39 6.61
N PRO A 29 14.54 -13.46 5.90
CA PRO A 29 14.92 -13.36 4.50
C PRO A 29 13.69 -13.12 3.62
N GLU A 30 13.89 -12.51 2.45
CA GLU A 30 12.84 -12.42 1.42
C GLU A 30 12.55 -13.80 0.84
N ALA A 31 11.28 -14.06 0.51
CA ALA A 31 10.81 -15.28 -0.13
C ALA A 31 11.06 -15.24 -1.66
N ARG A 32 12.32 -15.01 -2.06
CA ARG A 32 12.74 -15.06 -3.47
C ARG A 32 12.84 -16.51 -3.96
N ASN A 33 12.54 -16.73 -5.23
CA ASN A 33 12.72 -18.01 -5.91
C ASN A 33 14.11 -18.12 -6.54
N GLU A 34 14.71 -16.98 -6.88
CA GLU A 34 16.04 -16.88 -7.48
C GLU A 34 17.04 -16.20 -6.53
N GLU A 35 18.33 -16.38 -6.80
CA GLU A 35 19.39 -15.69 -6.04
C GLU A 35 19.24 -14.17 -6.13
N LYS A 36 19.59 -13.49 -5.03
CA LYS A 36 19.51 -12.03 -4.94
C LYS A 36 20.45 -11.39 -5.97
N LYS A 37 19.87 -10.73 -6.96
CA LYS A 37 20.60 -9.88 -7.91
C LYS A 37 21.25 -8.69 -7.20
N PRO A 38 22.37 -8.16 -7.75
CA PRO A 38 23.02 -6.99 -7.16
C PRO A 38 22.05 -5.79 -7.10
N PRO A 39 22.28 -4.84 -6.18
CA PRO A 39 21.46 -3.65 -6.03
C PRO A 39 21.33 -2.91 -7.36
N TYR A 40 20.13 -2.38 -7.65
CA TYR A 40 19.90 -1.66 -8.91
C TYR A 40 20.84 -0.44 -8.99
N PRO A 41 21.61 -0.28 -10.08
CA PRO A 41 22.69 0.71 -10.15
C PRO A 41 22.19 2.16 -10.21
N ALA A 42 20.90 2.40 -10.49
CA ALA A 42 20.31 3.73 -10.55
C ALA A 42 19.29 3.98 -9.43
N GLY A 43 18.88 5.24 -9.25
CA GLY A 43 17.91 5.63 -8.23
C GLY A 43 16.54 4.95 -8.41
N ARG A 44 15.77 4.86 -7.32
CA ARG A 44 14.45 4.15 -7.27
C ARG A 44 13.42 4.63 -8.29
N PHE A 45 13.42 5.93 -8.61
CA PHE A 45 12.52 6.49 -9.62
C PHE A 45 12.91 6.00 -11.02
N LYS A 46 14.21 5.90 -11.28
CA LYS A 46 14.72 5.32 -12.52
C LYS A 46 14.40 3.83 -12.59
N ARG A 47 14.57 3.06 -11.51
CA ARG A 47 14.11 1.64 -11.43
C ARG A 47 12.63 1.50 -11.78
N PHE A 48 11.77 2.36 -11.24
CA PHE A 48 10.34 2.36 -11.56
C PHE A 48 10.08 2.58 -13.05
N PHE A 49 10.62 3.66 -13.64
CA PHE A 49 10.38 3.98 -15.04
C PHE A 49 11.03 2.97 -16.00
N ASP A 50 12.22 2.47 -15.68
CA ASP A 50 12.90 1.46 -16.49
C ASP A 50 12.10 0.14 -16.47
N THR A 51 11.60 -0.27 -15.30
CA THR A 51 10.75 -1.47 -15.17
C THR A 51 9.44 -1.29 -15.92
N TYR A 52 8.80 -0.12 -15.79
CA TYR A 52 7.55 0.21 -16.46
C TYR A 52 7.69 0.20 -17.98
N LYS A 53 8.74 0.85 -18.52
CA LYS A 53 8.99 0.93 -19.97
C LYS A 53 9.39 -0.41 -20.56
N ALA A 54 10.27 -1.16 -19.89
CA ALA A 54 10.76 -2.43 -20.41
C ALA A 54 9.70 -3.55 -20.38
N ASN A 55 8.76 -3.49 -19.43
CA ASN A 55 7.79 -4.56 -19.20
C ASN A 55 6.33 -4.10 -19.34
N SER A 56 6.10 -3.03 -20.11
CA SER A 56 4.77 -2.42 -20.28
C SER A 56 3.70 -3.43 -20.71
N ASN A 57 4.01 -4.32 -21.65
CA ASN A 57 3.07 -5.35 -22.12
C ASN A 57 2.65 -6.34 -21.02
N HIS A 58 3.61 -6.77 -20.18
CA HIS A 58 3.33 -7.68 -19.07
C HIS A 58 2.52 -7.00 -17.97
N LEU A 59 2.87 -5.77 -17.65
CA LEU A 59 2.15 -4.94 -16.69
C LEU A 59 0.73 -4.61 -17.17
N MET A 60 0.55 -4.29 -18.44
CA MET A 60 -0.78 -4.02 -19.03
C MET A 60 -1.67 -5.26 -19.04
N THR A 61 -1.08 -6.45 -19.22
CA THR A 61 -1.81 -7.72 -19.06
C THR A 61 -2.27 -7.91 -17.60
N ALA A 62 -1.39 -7.65 -16.63
CA ALA A 62 -1.75 -7.71 -15.21
C ALA A 62 -2.81 -6.67 -14.83
N ASN A 63 -2.74 -5.47 -15.43
CA ASN A 63 -3.72 -4.40 -15.30
C ASN A 63 -5.10 -4.84 -15.77
N ALA A 64 -5.20 -5.41 -16.98
CA ALA A 64 -6.45 -5.91 -17.54
C ALA A 64 -7.10 -6.97 -16.64
N MET A 65 -6.30 -7.88 -16.07
CA MET A 65 -6.79 -8.88 -15.12
C MET A 65 -7.28 -8.23 -13.81
N THR A 66 -6.59 -7.19 -13.35
CA THR A 66 -6.98 -6.45 -12.13
C THR A 66 -8.27 -5.66 -12.33
N ILE A 67 -8.50 -5.10 -13.52
CA ILE A 67 -9.73 -4.36 -13.87
C ILE A 67 -10.98 -5.22 -13.68
N ILE A 68 -10.91 -6.53 -13.91
CA ILE A 68 -12.05 -7.45 -13.70
C ILE A 68 -12.56 -7.34 -12.25
N PHE A 69 -11.66 -7.18 -11.29
CA PHE A 69 -12.00 -7.01 -9.87
C PHE A 69 -12.43 -5.58 -9.50
N LEU A 70 -12.21 -4.61 -10.39
CA LEU A 70 -12.72 -3.23 -10.29
C LEU A 70 -14.10 -3.06 -10.94
N LEU A 71 -14.59 -4.04 -11.70
CA LEU A 71 -15.91 -3.96 -12.35
C LEU A 71 -17.07 -3.64 -11.39
N PRO A 72 -17.14 -4.19 -10.17
CA PRO A 72 -18.20 -3.81 -9.22
C PRO A 72 -18.15 -2.32 -8.85
N LEU A 73 -16.95 -1.76 -8.72
CA LEU A 73 -16.77 -0.33 -8.45
C LEU A 73 -17.20 0.51 -9.66
N PHE A 74 -16.85 0.10 -10.87
CA PHE A 74 -17.30 0.80 -12.09
C PHE A 74 -18.82 0.71 -12.25
N ALA A 75 -19.44 -0.45 -11.99
CA ALA A 75 -20.88 -0.61 -12.03
C ALA A 75 -21.59 0.32 -11.03
N LEU A 76 -21.07 0.44 -9.81
CA LEU A 76 -21.58 1.37 -8.80
C LEU A 76 -21.50 2.82 -9.28
N ILE A 77 -20.32 3.24 -9.78
CA ILE A 77 -20.11 4.62 -10.26
C ILE A 77 -21.05 4.91 -11.45
N ILE A 78 -21.11 4.02 -12.43
CA ILE A 78 -21.93 4.17 -13.63
C ILE A 78 -23.42 4.24 -13.26
N ALA A 79 -23.92 3.34 -12.41
CA ALA A 79 -25.32 3.34 -11.98
C ALA A 79 -25.71 4.68 -11.33
N ILE A 80 -24.84 5.21 -10.46
CA ILE A 80 -25.08 6.46 -9.76
C ILE A 80 -24.95 7.67 -10.69
N SER A 81 -24.02 7.64 -11.65
CA SER A 81 -23.91 8.67 -12.69
C SER A 81 -25.14 8.71 -13.60
N PHE A 82 -25.72 7.56 -13.97
CA PHE A 82 -26.94 7.50 -14.78
C PHE A 82 -28.18 8.00 -14.03
N ILE A 83 -28.30 7.67 -12.75
CA ILE A 83 -29.42 8.14 -11.92
C ILE A 83 -29.25 9.62 -11.58
N GLY A 84 -28.02 10.07 -11.40
CA GLY A 84 -27.68 11.39 -10.85
C GLY A 84 -27.64 11.33 -9.32
N VAL A 85 -26.58 11.88 -8.71
CA VAL A 85 -26.35 11.85 -7.26
C VAL A 85 -27.53 12.46 -6.49
N GLU A 86 -28.13 13.52 -7.03
CA GLU A 86 -29.27 14.19 -6.43
C GLU A 86 -30.54 13.33 -6.43
N LYS A 87 -30.93 12.79 -7.59
CA LYS A 87 -32.09 11.89 -7.69
C LYS A 87 -31.91 10.64 -6.81
N PHE A 88 -30.68 10.12 -6.74
CA PHE A 88 -30.35 9.00 -5.88
C PHE A 88 -30.49 9.36 -4.40
N ALA A 89 -30.10 10.56 -3.98
CA ALA A 89 -30.27 11.04 -2.61
C ALA A 89 -31.75 11.15 -2.21
N TYR A 90 -32.60 11.70 -3.08
CA TYR A 90 -34.04 11.80 -2.82
C TYR A 90 -34.73 10.44 -2.75
N MET A 91 -34.32 9.49 -3.61
CA MET A 91 -34.80 8.11 -3.55
C MET A 91 -34.43 7.44 -2.22
N LEU A 92 -33.22 7.70 -1.69
CA LEU A 92 -32.80 7.18 -0.38
C LEU A 92 -33.54 7.84 0.80
N ALA A 93 -34.03 9.05 0.61
CA ALA A 93 -34.76 9.81 1.63
C ALA A 93 -36.29 9.65 1.53
N ASP A 94 -36.79 8.78 0.63
CA ASP A 94 -38.22 8.53 0.39
C ASP A 94 -39.00 9.80 -0.02
N ILE A 95 -38.38 10.64 -0.86
CA ILE A 95 -38.97 11.90 -1.36
C ILE A 95 -39.45 11.70 -2.81
N ASP A 96 -40.77 11.49 -2.98
CA ASP A 96 -41.39 11.16 -4.27
C ASP A 96 -41.71 12.38 -5.17
N LYS A 97 -41.90 13.58 -4.58
CA LYS A 97 -42.19 14.81 -5.33
C LYS A 97 -40.88 15.58 -5.55
N VAL A 98 -40.35 15.51 -6.76
CA VAL A 98 -38.99 15.94 -7.11
C VAL A 98 -38.76 17.43 -6.82
N PRO A 99 -37.86 17.80 -5.89
CA PRO A 99 -37.28 19.12 -5.85
C PRO A 99 -35.96 19.16 -6.59
N TYR A 100 -35.88 19.88 -7.71
CA TYR A 100 -34.60 20.05 -8.41
C TYR A 100 -33.76 21.17 -7.76
N LEU A 101 -32.62 20.81 -7.17
CA LEU A 101 -31.48 21.70 -6.98
C LEU A 101 -30.78 21.88 -8.33
N MET A 102 -31.46 22.50 -9.30
CA MET A 102 -30.82 22.98 -10.53
C MET A 102 -29.68 23.93 -10.15
N SER A 103 -28.44 23.43 -10.18
CA SER A 103 -27.21 24.22 -10.03
C SER A 103 -27.19 25.19 -8.83
N GLY A 104 -27.75 24.81 -7.68
CA GLY A 104 -27.72 25.64 -6.48
C GLY A 104 -28.70 26.82 -6.45
N PHE A 105 -29.62 26.93 -7.43
CA PHE A 105 -30.63 27.99 -7.47
C PHE A 105 -31.94 27.66 -6.72
N GLY A 106 -32.11 26.44 -6.21
CA GLY A 106 -33.24 26.08 -5.34
C GLY A 106 -34.62 26.18 -6.02
N ILE A 107 -34.69 26.07 -7.34
CA ILE A 107 -35.95 26.16 -8.09
C ILE A 107 -36.63 24.79 -8.10
N GLY A 108 -37.67 24.64 -7.29
CA GLY A 108 -38.52 23.44 -7.26
C GLY A 108 -38.56 22.70 -5.93
N LEU A 109 -37.95 23.23 -4.84
CA LEU A 109 -38.09 22.67 -3.49
C LEU A 109 -39.57 22.45 -3.13
N SER A 110 -40.05 21.21 -3.23
CA SER A 110 -41.39 20.80 -2.85
C SER A 110 -41.57 21.04 -1.35
N ASP A 111 -42.69 21.63 -0.97
CA ASP A 111 -43.15 21.77 0.42
C ASP A 111 -42.20 22.51 1.38
N GLY A 112 -41.57 23.61 0.94
CA GLY A 112 -40.94 24.56 1.87
C GLY A 112 -39.66 24.07 2.56
N MET A 113 -39.06 22.98 2.07
CA MET A 113 -37.77 22.46 2.54
C MET A 113 -36.66 23.51 2.39
N ALA A 114 -35.86 23.71 3.44
CA ALA A 114 -34.76 24.64 3.38
C ALA A 114 -33.62 24.09 2.50
N ILE A 115 -32.93 24.96 1.75
CA ILE A 115 -31.79 24.59 0.88
C ILE A 115 -30.73 23.76 1.63
N ASN A 116 -30.51 24.06 2.91
CA ASN A 116 -29.54 23.34 3.74
C ASN A 116 -29.99 21.92 4.08
N GLU A 117 -31.28 21.69 4.29
CA GLU A 117 -31.83 20.35 4.51
C GLU A 117 -31.69 19.49 3.26
N ALA A 118 -31.99 20.07 2.09
CA ALA A 118 -31.80 19.39 0.80
C ALA A 118 -30.32 19.06 0.53
N LYS A 119 -29.38 19.94 0.90
CA LYS A 119 -27.94 19.66 0.84
C LYS A 119 -27.51 18.54 1.78
N VAL A 120 -28.07 18.47 3.00
CA VAL A 120 -27.77 17.38 3.94
C VAL A 120 -28.30 16.05 3.41
N ILE A 121 -29.45 16.03 2.73
CA ILE A 121 -29.97 14.83 2.06
C ILE A 121 -28.99 14.32 0.98
N LEU A 122 -28.35 15.21 0.21
CA LEU A 122 -27.32 14.81 -0.76
C LEU A 122 -26.17 14.04 -0.12
N LEU A 123 -25.84 14.32 1.14
CA LEU A 123 -24.77 13.61 1.85
C LEU A 123 -25.11 12.13 2.11
N LEU A 124 -26.38 11.73 2.14
CA LEU A 124 -26.79 10.33 2.23
C LEU A 124 -26.33 9.54 0.98
N ALA A 125 -26.47 10.13 -0.21
CA ALA A 125 -25.98 9.51 -1.44
C ALA A 125 -24.46 9.35 -1.40
N TYR A 126 -23.72 10.37 -0.97
CA TYR A 126 -22.26 10.27 -0.82
C TYR A 126 -21.85 9.21 0.21
N ARG A 127 -22.58 9.09 1.32
CA ARG A 127 -22.35 8.04 2.33
C ARG A 127 -22.51 6.66 1.71
N VAL A 128 -23.57 6.41 0.93
CA VAL A 128 -23.77 5.14 0.24
C VAL A 128 -22.69 4.89 -0.81
N ILE A 129 -22.25 5.91 -1.55
CA ILE A 129 -21.14 5.79 -2.51
C ILE A 129 -19.86 5.34 -1.80
N PHE A 130 -19.45 6.02 -0.73
CA PHE A 130 -18.21 5.67 -0.02
C PHE A 130 -18.28 4.32 0.68
N LEU A 131 -19.44 3.94 1.23
CA LEU A 131 -19.67 2.59 1.76
C LEU A 131 -19.60 1.53 0.65
N GLY A 132 -20.17 1.82 -0.52
CA GLY A 132 -20.07 0.94 -1.69
C GLY A 132 -18.63 0.76 -2.16
N VAL A 133 -17.83 1.83 -2.18
CA VAL A 133 -16.38 1.77 -2.43
C VAL A 133 -15.70 0.87 -1.41
N ALA A 134 -16.03 1.02 -0.11
CA ALA A 134 -15.47 0.20 0.96
C ALA A 134 -15.77 -1.30 0.76
N VAL A 135 -17.00 -1.65 0.36
CA VAL A 135 -17.41 -3.04 0.05
C VAL A 135 -16.66 -3.60 -1.17
N CYS A 136 -16.25 -2.76 -2.12
CA CYS A 136 -15.49 -3.18 -3.29
C CYS A 136 -13.99 -3.42 -3.00
N LEU A 137 -13.42 -2.82 -1.94
CA LEU A 137 -11.99 -2.95 -1.61
C LEU A 137 -11.56 -4.42 -1.33
N PRO A 138 -12.31 -5.23 -0.55
CA PRO A 138 -12.04 -6.67 -0.41
C PRO A 138 -12.06 -7.43 -1.75
N ILE A 139 -12.90 -7.05 -2.70
CA ILE A 139 -12.95 -7.71 -4.02
C ILE A 139 -11.70 -7.31 -4.83
N LEU A 140 -11.30 -6.04 -4.77
CA LEU A 140 -10.09 -5.53 -5.39
C LEU A 140 -8.82 -6.22 -4.86
N SER A 141 -8.82 -6.72 -3.62
CA SER A 141 -7.66 -7.37 -3.01
C SER A 141 -7.18 -8.58 -3.80
N PHE A 142 -8.09 -9.34 -4.41
CA PHE A 142 -7.75 -10.47 -5.28
C PHE A 142 -6.97 -9.97 -6.50
N GLY A 143 -7.43 -8.87 -7.09
CA GLY A 143 -6.78 -8.27 -8.25
C GLY A 143 -5.36 -7.77 -7.92
N VAL A 144 -5.24 -7.06 -6.78
CA VAL A 144 -3.97 -6.52 -6.29
C VAL A 144 -3.00 -7.65 -5.92
N ALA A 145 -3.47 -8.77 -5.36
CA ALA A 145 -2.61 -9.91 -5.04
C ALA A 145 -1.84 -10.46 -6.26
N GLY A 146 -2.55 -10.67 -7.38
CA GLY A 146 -1.95 -11.15 -8.62
C GLY A 146 -1.05 -10.10 -9.26
N HIS A 147 -1.48 -8.84 -9.28
CA HIS A 147 -0.72 -7.74 -9.87
C HIS A 147 0.60 -7.51 -9.12
N ALA A 148 0.51 -7.37 -7.80
CA ALA A 148 1.66 -7.08 -6.97
C ALA A 148 2.68 -8.23 -6.99
N TYR A 149 2.24 -9.49 -7.16
CA TYR A 149 3.17 -10.62 -7.37
C TYR A 149 3.98 -10.47 -8.66
N ILE A 150 3.33 -10.11 -9.77
CA ILE A 150 4.01 -9.84 -11.04
C ILE A 150 4.96 -8.65 -10.89
N SER A 151 4.51 -7.56 -10.27
CA SER A 151 5.35 -6.37 -10.03
C SER A 151 6.58 -6.71 -9.18
N THR A 152 6.44 -7.53 -8.13
CA THR A 152 7.57 -7.98 -7.30
C THR A 152 8.56 -8.80 -8.12
N LYS A 153 8.07 -9.75 -8.93
CA LYS A 153 8.94 -10.53 -9.84
C LYS A 153 9.68 -9.64 -10.83
N LEU A 154 9.02 -8.66 -11.43
CA LEU A 154 9.65 -7.72 -12.36
C LEU A 154 10.73 -6.87 -11.68
N ILE A 155 10.46 -6.37 -10.49
CA ILE A 155 11.38 -5.55 -9.71
C ILE A 155 12.61 -6.38 -9.28
N TRP A 156 12.41 -7.61 -8.85
CA TRP A 156 13.50 -8.56 -8.54
C TRP A 156 14.21 -9.11 -9.77
N GLY A 157 13.59 -8.96 -10.95
CA GLY A 157 14.05 -9.51 -12.21
C GLY A 157 13.94 -11.04 -12.28
N GLU A 158 13.04 -11.67 -11.52
CA GLU A 158 12.82 -13.12 -11.58
C GLU A 158 12.21 -13.54 -12.93
N ARG A 159 12.51 -14.77 -13.38
CA ARG A 159 11.94 -15.31 -14.60
C ARG A 159 10.47 -15.71 -14.41
N PHE A 160 9.67 -15.50 -15.45
CA PHE A 160 8.31 -16.02 -15.51
C PHE A 160 8.28 -17.46 -16.02
N VAL A 161 7.23 -18.20 -15.68
CA VAL A 161 6.93 -19.48 -16.35
C VAL A 161 6.68 -19.22 -17.84
N CYS A 162 7.54 -19.76 -18.68
CA CYS A 162 7.42 -19.67 -20.13
C CYS A 162 6.73 -20.90 -20.75
N LYS A 163 6.11 -20.72 -21.91
CA LYS A 163 5.70 -21.81 -22.80
C LYS A 163 6.33 -21.56 -24.15
N LYS A 164 6.90 -22.60 -24.74
CA LYS A 164 7.32 -22.57 -26.15
C LYS A 164 6.10 -22.32 -27.03
N ASP A 165 6.16 -21.26 -27.82
CA ASP A 165 5.20 -21.03 -28.87
C ASP A 165 5.38 -22.09 -29.97
N LYS A 166 4.26 -22.66 -30.41
CA LYS A 166 4.25 -23.73 -31.42
C LYS A 166 4.69 -23.23 -32.79
N LYS A 167 4.57 -21.92 -33.06
CA LYS A 167 4.87 -21.32 -34.38
C LYS A 167 6.26 -20.71 -34.47
N THR A 168 6.72 -20.02 -33.43
CA THR A 168 8.01 -19.31 -33.43
C THR A 168 9.11 -20.03 -32.66
N GLY A 169 8.78 -21.07 -31.89
CA GLY A 169 9.72 -21.76 -31.00
C GLY A 169 10.23 -20.91 -29.83
N ALA A 170 9.80 -19.63 -29.74
CA ALA A 170 10.19 -18.69 -28.71
C ALA A 170 9.48 -18.97 -27.39
N ASP A 171 10.16 -18.68 -26.28
CA ASP A 171 9.62 -18.81 -24.93
C ASP A 171 8.73 -17.61 -24.60
N VAL A 172 7.42 -17.82 -24.59
CA VAL A 172 6.44 -16.77 -24.26
C VAL A 172 6.07 -16.85 -22.77
N PRO A 173 6.25 -15.77 -21.99
CA PRO A 173 5.93 -15.76 -20.57
C PRO A 173 4.41 -15.84 -20.34
N ARG A 174 3.97 -16.77 -19.50
CA ARG A 174 2.56 -16.94 -19.13
C ARG A 174 2.17 -16.01 -17.99
N ILE A 175 2.08 -14.72 -18.29
CA ILE A 175 1.74 -13.68 -17.31
C ILE A 175 0.41 -13.96 -16.61
N VAL A 176 -0.62 -14.42 -17.33
CA VAL A 176 -1.92 -14.77 -16.75
C VAL A 176 -1.83 -15.92 -15.75
N THR A 177 -1.03 -16.95 -16.05
CA THR A 177 -0.84 -18.08 -15.11
C THR A 177 -0.10 -17.64 -13.85
N GLU A 178 0.91 -16.79 -14.00
CA GLU A 178 1.65 -16.21 -12.87
C GLU A 178 0.78 -15.26 -12.04
N TYR A 179 -0.08 -14.48 -12.68
CA TYR A 179 -1.09 -13.65 -12.02
C TYR A 179 -1.96 -14.47 -11.07
N PHE A 180 -2.62 -15.51 -11.58
CA PHE A 180 -3.51 -16.37 -10.78
C PHE A 180 -2.73 -17.21 -9.75
N ARG A 181 -1.47 -17.54 -10.00
CA ARG A 181 -0.59 -18.12 -8.98
C ARG A 181 -0.37 -17.14 -7.82
N GLY A 182 -0.13 -15.87 -8.13
CA GLY A 182 -0.08 -14.79 -7.14
C GLY A 182 -1.38 -14.69 -6.34
N VAL A 183 -2.53 -14.62 -7.02
CA VAL A 183 -3.85 -14.61 -6.37
C VAL A 183 -4.00 -15.82 -5.44
N LYS A 184 -3.80 -17.05 -5.93
CA LYS A 184 -3.96 -18.28 -5.13
C LYS A 184 -3.05 -18.32 -3.90
N THR A 185 -1.87 -17.73 -3.97
CA THR A 185 -0.89 -17.75 -2.87
C THR A 185 -1.20 -16.70 -1.82
N TYR A 186 -1.52 -15.46 -2.24
CA TYR A 186 -1.59 -14.31 -1.34
C TYR A 186 -3.01 -13.81 -1.04
N TRP A 187 -4.06 -14.39 -1.64
CA TRP A 187 -5.42 -13.86 -1.51
C TRP A 187 -5.90 -13.73 -0.06
N LYS A 188 -5.55 -14.67 0.83
CA LYS A 188 -6.01 -14.62 2.23
C LYS A 188 -5.48 -13.41 2.97
N GLU A 189 -4.15 -13.21 2.93
CA GLU A 189 -3.50 -12.08 3.61
C GLU A 189 -3.90 -10.75 2.95
N MET A 190 -4.04 -10.71 1.62
CA MET A 190 -4.53 -9.53 0.91
C MET A 190 -5.99 -9.20 1.24
N LEU A 191 -6.87 -10.20 1.31
CA LEU A 191 -8.27 -10.02 1.68
C LEU A 191 -8.39 -9.44 3.08
N ILE A 192 -7.65 -9.99 4.06
CA ILE A 192 -7.63 -9.45 5.44
C ILE A 192 -7.11 -8.01 5.44
N THR A 193 -6.03 -7.74 4.70
CA THR A 193 -5.41 -6.41 4.61
C THR A 193 -6.39 -5.37 4.06
N PHE A 194 -7.03 -5.66 2.92
CA PHE A 194 -7.97 -4.75 2.27
C PHE A 194 -9.31 -4.65 3.00
N SER A 195 -9.77 -5.72 3.65
CA SER A 195 -10.97 -5.67 4.50
C SER A 195 -10.73 -4.81 5.75
N GLY A 196 -9.57 -4.94 6.39
CA GLY A 196 -9.19 -4.07 7.49
C GLY A 196 -9.11 -2.60 7.05
N TYR A 197 -8.50 -2.34 5.89
CA TYR A 197 -8.46 -1.00 5.31
C TYR A 197 -9.85 -0.49 4.93
N ALA A 198 -10.76 -1.34 4.43
CA ALA A 198 -12.13 -0.96 4.11
C ALA A 198 -12.90 -0.43 5.33
N VAL A 199 -12.67 -1.00 6.51
CA VAL A 199 -13.26 -0.50 7.78
C VAL A 199 -12.74 0.90 8.10
N PHE A 200 -11.42 1.13 7.99
CA PHE A 200 -10.84 2.46 8.21
C PHE A 200 -11.32 3.47 7.16
N PHE A 201 -11.44 3.05 5.90
CA PHE A 201 -11.95 3.86 4.80
C PHE A 201 -13.41 4.28 5.03
N ALA A 202 -14.28 3.32 5.32
CA ALA A 202 -15.69 3.56 5.62
C ALA A 202 -15.87 4.43 6.86
N GLY A 203 -15.16 4.13 7.96
CA GLY A 203 -15.22 4.91 9.19
C GLY A 203 -14.75 6.34 8.98
N GLY A 204 -13.58 6.54 8.36
CA GLY A 204 -13.02 7.87 8.14
C GLY A 204 -13.85 8.72 7.17
N THR A 205 -14.33 8.14 6.07
CA THR A 205 -15.23 8.85 5.14
C THR A 205 -16.56 9.19 5.80
N ASN A 206 -17.10 8.31 6.64
CA ASN A 206 -18.34 8.59 7.37
C ASN A 206 -18.18 9.75 8.37
N LEU A 207 -17.07 9.82 9.10
CA LEU A 207 -16.77 10.94 10.01
C LEU A 207 -16.66 12.27 9.26
N ILE A 208 -16.08 12.27 8.05
CA ILE A 208 -16.02 13.47 7.20
C ILE A 208 -17.43 13.90 6.79
N ILE A 209 -18.28 12.96 6.39
CA ILE A 209 -19.66 13.26 5.98
C ILE A 209 -20.49 13.80 7.15
N GLU A 210 -20.39 13.19 8.34
CA GLU A 210 -21.10 13.65 9.54
C GLU A 210 -20.69 15.07 9.94
N PHE A 211 -19.40 15.39 9.81
CA PHE A 211 -18.91 16.73 10.03
C PHE A 211 -19.51 17.73 9.05
N ILE A 212 -19.49 17.42 7.74
CA ILE A 212 -20.06 18.31 6.71
C ILE A 212 -21.57 18.52 6.96
N ALA A 213 -22.29 17.45 7.31
CA ALA A 213 -23.71 17.52 7.66
C ALA A 213 -23.96 18.46 8.85
N GLY A 214 -23.17 18.34 9.92
CA GLY A 214 -23.28 19.18 11.11
C GLY A 214 -22.96 20.66 10.83
N VAL A 215 -21.98 20.94 9.96
CA VAL A 215 -21.68 22.31 9.52
C VAL A 215 -22.83 22.89 8.70
N TRP A 216 -23.39 22.12 7.77
CA TRP A 216 -24.48 22.58 6.91
C TRP A 216 -25.81 22.76 7.66
N SER A 217 -26.04 21.99 8.72
CA SER A 217 -27.20 22.16 9.60
C SER A 217 -27.03 23.27 10.65
N GLY A 218 -25.89 24.00 10.65
CA GLY A 218 -25.61 25.06 11.63
C GLY A 218 -25.37 24.56 13.06
N GLY A 219 -25.17 23.25 13.25
CA GLY A 219 -25.06 22.58 14.54
C GLY A 219 -23.68 21.97 14.80
N ALA A 220 -22.64 22.46 14.13
CA ALA A 220 -21.30 21.88 14.21
C ALA A 220 -20.70 22.04 15.61
N ASN A 221 -20.73 20.96 16.39
CA ASN A 221 -20.16 20.94 17.73
C ASN A 221 -18.65 20.75 17.69
N VAL A 222 -17.95 21.22 18.74
CA VAL A 222 -16.49 21.04 18.91
C VAL A 222 -16.08 19.56 18.79
N GLY A 223 -16.93 18.64 19.26
CA GLY A 223 -16.71 17.20 19.11
C GLY A 223 -16.64 16.72 17.66
N GLN A 224 -17.42 17.31 16.74
CA GLN A 224 -17.40 16.95 15.32
C GLN A 224 -16.11 17.43 14.63
N TRP A 225 -15.55 18.57 15.05
CA TRP A 225 -14.23 19.02 14.58
C TRP A 225 -13.13 18.05 14.99
N PHE A 226 -13.12 17.61 16.25
CA PHE A 226 -12.17 16.59 16.71
C PHE A 226 -12.37 15.25 15.97
N ALA A 227 -13.62 14.86 15.71
CA ALA A 227 -13.93 13.67 14.93
C ALA A 227 -13.42 13.75 13.49
N LEU A 228 -13.53 14.91 12.83
CA LEU A 228 -12.97 15.15 11.50
C LEU A 228 -11.45 15.00 11.50
N PHE A 229 -10.74 15.72 12.39
CA PHE A 229 -9.28 15.65 12.47
C PHE A 229 -8.82 14.22 12.77
N GLY A 230 -9.48 13.54 13.70
CA GLY A 230 -9.22 12.14 14.01
C GLY A 230 -9.44 11.23 12.79
N GLY A 231 -10.56 11.38 12.09
CA GLY A 231 -10.89 10.61 10.89
C GLY A 231 -9.88 10.77 9.76
N ILE A 232 -9.47 12.02 9.47
CA ILE A 232 -8.44 12.30 8.46
C ILE A 232 -7.10 11.66 8.84
N ILE A 233 -6.66 11.80 10.10
CA ILE A 233 -5.41 11.20 10.57
C ILE A 233 -5.46 9.68 10.47
N ILE A 234 -6.58 9.05 10.85
CA ILE A 234 -6.76 7.60 10.77
C ILE A 234 -6.70 7.12 9.32
N LEU A 235 -7.42 7.78 8.39
CA LEU A 235 -7.35 7.46 6.95
C LEU A 235 -5.92 7.60 6.43
N PHE A 236 -5.26 8.69 6.80
CA PHE A 236 -3.92 9.00 6.34
C PHE A 236 -2.91 7.93 6.79
N VAL A 237 -2.89 7.62 8.09
CA VAL A 237 -1.98 6.65 8.69
C VAL A 237 -2.30 5.23 8.20
N SER A 238 -3.58 4.84 8.14
CA SER A 238 -3.97 3.51 7.65
C SER A 238 -3.59 3.29 6.18
N THR A 239 -3.68 4.32 5.34
CA THR A 239 -3.24 4.23 3.93
C THR A 239 -1.72 4.07 3.83
N MET A 240 -0.93 4.78 4.65
CA MET A 240 0.53 4.59 4.69
C MET A 240 0.92 3.19 5.14
N ILE A 241 0.21 2.63 6.13
CA ILE A 241 0.40 1.25 6.58
C ILE A 241 0.09 0.30 5.44
N LEU A 242 -1.01 0.51 4.71
CA LEU A 242 -1.37 -0.29 3.54
C LEU A 242 -0.26 -0.29 2.47
N LEU A 243 0.30 0.88 2.15
CA LEU A 243 1.39 1.02 1.17
C LEU A 243 2.63 0.20 1.55
N ASN A 244 2.92 0.06 2.85
CA ASN A 244 4.05 -0.74 3.32
C ASN A 244 3.68 -2.22 3.52
N LEU A 245 2.42 -2.53 3.83
CA LEU A 245 1.94 -3.88 4.13
C LEU A 245 1.76 -4.73 2.87
N VAL A 246 1.20 -4.18 1.79
CA VAL A 246 1.02 -4.88 0.50
C VAL A 246 2.32 -5.54 0.01
N PRO A 247 3.47 -4.83 -0.07
CA PRO A 247 4.72 -5.47 -0.49
C PRO A 247 5.25 -6.46 0.55
N GLN A 248 5.06 -6.22 1.85
CA GLN A 248 5.47 -7.17 2.91
C GLN A 248 4.74 -8.52 2.79
N VAL A 249 3.44 -8.50 2.47
CA VAL A 249 2.62 -9.70 2.27
C VAL A 249 3.22 -10.61 1.21
N ILE A 250 3.78 -10.05 0.14
CA ILE A 250 4.33 -10.81 -0.98
C ILE A 250 5.78 -11.21 -0.73
N SER A 251 6.62 -10.21 -0.42
CA SER A 251 8.06 -10.41 -0.29
C SER A 251 8.45 -11.29 0.90
N TYR A 252 7.61 -11.36 1.93
CA TYR A 252 7.87 -12.11 3.16
C TYR A 252 6.81 -13.17 3.48
N HIS A 253 6.05 -13.61 2.48
CA HIS A 253 4.87 -14.46 2.68
C HIS A 253 5.09 -15.68 3.58
N LYS A 254 6.18 -16.43 3.34
CA LYS A 254 6.52 -17.67 4.05
C LYS A 254 7.47 -17.48 5.22
N THR A 255 8.11 -16.31 5.31
CA THR A 255 9.22 -16.07 6.23
C THR A 255 8.79 -15.27 7.45
N LEU A 256 7.71 -14.49 7.36
CA LEU A 256 7.10 -13.76 8.46
C LEU A 256 5.63 -14.14 8.63
N SER A 257 5.16 -14.14 9.88
CA SER A 257 3.73 -14.22 10.18
C SER A 257 3.00 -12.94 9.73
N TYR A 258 1.68 -13.00 9.50
CA TYR A 258 0.90 -11.80 9.15
C TYR A 258 1.00 -10.70 10.22
N ALA A 259 0.99 -11.07 11.50
CA ALA A 259 1.17 -10.13 12.61
C ALA A 259 2.54 -9.42 12.55
N ALA A 260 3.60 -10.17 12.24
CA ALA A 260 4.94 -9.61 12.06
C ALA A 260 5.01 -8.65 10.87
N LYS A 261 4.39 -9.00 9.74
CA LYS A 261 4.29 -8.13 8.55
C LYS A 261 3.54 -6.83 8.86
N LEU A 262 2.42 -6.91 9.57
CA LEU A 262 1.65 -5.74 10.02
C LEU A 262 2.46 -4.85 10.96
N LYS A 263 3.11 -5.45 11.96
CA LYS A 263 4.00 -4.74 12.89
C LYS A 263 5.14 -4.03 12.13
N ASN A 264 5.79 -4.72 11.21
CA ASN A 264 6.84 -4.14 10.38
C ASN A 264 6.31 -3.00 9.51
N ALA A 265 5.14 -3.15 8.88
CA ALA A 265 4.51 -2.09 8.09
C ALA A 265 4.18 -0.84 8.93
N CYS A 266 3.71 -1.02 10.17
CA CYS A 266 3.52 0.08 11.12
C CYS A 266 4.85 0.78 11.45
N ILE A 267 5.90 0.00 11.79
CA ILE A 267 7.23 0.55 12.07
C ILE A 267 7.77 1.32 10.87
N TYR A 268 7.63 0.80 9.65
CA TYR A 268 8.07 1.48 8.44
C TYR A 268 7.31 2.79 8.21
N SER A 269 5.99 2.77 8.36
CA SER A 269 5.14 3.96 8.19
C SER A 269 5.49 5.06 9.19
N THR A 270 5.85 4.71 10.43
CA THR A 270 6.27 5.69 11.45
C THR A 270 7.73 6.13 11.28
N ALA A 271 8.66 5.19 11.09
CA ALA A 271 10.10 5.47 10.98
C ALA A 271 10.47 6.21 9.69
N PHE A 272 9.69 6.00 8.62
CA PHE A 272 9.86 6.64 7.32
C PHE A 272 8.60 7.41 6.91
N PHE A 273 8.03 8.15 7.87
CA PHE A 273 6.83 8.96 7.66
C PHE A 273 6.93 9.87 6.43
N ILE A 274 7.97 10.71 6.33
CA ILE A 274 8.13 11.65 5.20
C ILE A 274 8.21 10.90 3.86
N PRO A 275 9.08 9.88 3.68
CA PRO A 275 9.08 9.08 2.44
C PRO A 275 7.73 8.42 2.12
N SER A 276 7.05 7.83 3.11
CA SER A 276 5.74 7.19 2.91
C SER A 276 4.66 8.24 2.56
N PHE A 277 4.73 9.45 3.13
CA PHE A 277 3.86 10.58 2.79
C PHE A 277 4.07 11.00 1.34
N MET A 278 5.33 11.18 0.91
CA MET A 278 5.63 11.53 -0.48
C MET A 278 5.14 10.47 -1.47
N MET A 279 5.23 9.19 -1.11
CA MET A 279 4.69 8.09 -1.92
C MET A 279 3.17 8.13 -2.00
N LEU A 280 2.49 8.44 -0.91
CA LEU A 280 1.04 8.61 -0.91
C LEU A 280 0.62 9.77 -1.83
N VAL A 281 1.31 10.92 -1.76
CA VAL A 281 1.06 12.06 -2.66
C VAL A 281 1.30 11.66 -4.11
N LEU A 282 2.37 10.92 -4.39
CA LEU A 282 2.69 10.45 -5.74
C LEU A 282 1.62 9.50 -6.30
N ILE A 283 1.14 8.56 -5.48
CA ILE A 283 0.07 7.61 -5.82
C ILE A 283 -1.29 8.32 -5.93
N GLY A 284 -1.51 9.36 -5.13
CA GLY A 284 -2.71 10.19 -5.12
C GLY A 284 -2.77 11.21 -6.26
N ALA A 285 -1.63 11.64 -6.80
CA ALA A 285 -1.55 12.69 -7.81
C ALA A 285 -2.39 12.41 -9.08
N PRO A 286 -2.45 11.18 -9.63
CA PRO A 286 -3.34 10.86 -10.74
C PRO A 286 -4.82 11.10 -10.43
N PHE A 287 -5.23 10.96 -9.17
CA PHE A 287 -6.61 11.22 -8.76
C PHE A 287 -6.93 12.71 -8.69
N ALA A 288 -5.94 13.57 -8.43
CA ALA A 288 -6.14 15.02 -8.45
C ALA A 288 -6.53 15.55 -9.84
N LEU A 289 -6.17 14.82 -10.91
CA LEU A 289 -6.58 15.16 -12.27
C LEU A 289 -8.11 15.07 -12.47
N PHE A 290 -8.82 14.23 -11.68
CA PHE A 290 -10.28 14.16 -11.73
C PHE A 290 -10.98 15.40 -11.15
N ALA A 291 -10.25 16.30 -10.47
CA ALA A 291 -10.80 17.57 -9.99
C ALA A 291 -10.94 18.64 -11.08
N ILE A 292 -10.50 18.36 -12.31
CA ILE A 292 -10.66 19.28 -13.45
C ILE A 292 -12.13 19.25 -13.90
N ASP A 293 -12.79 20.41 -13.84
CA ASP A 293 -14.21 20.61 -14.16
C ASP A 293 -14.48 20.63 -15.68
N SER A 294 -14.07 19.56 -16.37
CA SER A 294 -14.33 19.38 -17.79
C SER A 294 -14.62 17.93 -18.09
N MET A 295 -15.89 17.63 -18.42
CA MET A 295 -16.37 16.27 -18.68
C MET A 295 -15.53 15.52 -19.73
N PHE A 296 -15.09 16.20 -20.79
CA PHE A 296 -14.22 15.61 -21.81
C PHE A 296 -12.85 15.20 -21.24
N VAL A 297 -12.24 16.07 -20.44
CA VAL A 297 -10.94 15.82 -19.79
C VAL A 297 -11.09 14.70 -18.76
N THR A 298 -12.17 14.69 -17.97
CA THR A 298 -12.48 13.62 -17.01
C THR A 298 -12.60 12.25 -17.68
N ILE A 299 -13.22 12.15 -18.85
CA ILE A 299 -13.34 10.89 -19.61
C ILE A 299 -11.96 10.41 -20.07
N ILE A 300 -11.12 11.28 -20.62
CA ILE A 300 -9.76 10.92 -21.06
C ILE A 300 -8.94 10.42 -19.87
N ILE A 301 -9.00 11.13 -18.74
CA ILE A 301 -8.31 10.75 -17.51
C ILE A 301 -8.84 9.40 -16.99
N ALA A 302 -10.15 9.18 -17.03
CA ALA A 302 -10.76 7.91 -16.62
C ALA A 302 -10.25 6.74 -17.49
N VAL A 303 -10.23 6.90 -18.81
CA VAL A 303 -9.71 5.89 -19.75
C VAL A 303 -8.23 5.62 -19.48
N ALA A 304 -7.42 6.67 -19.30
CA ALA A 304 -6.01 6.52 -18.94
C ALA A 304 -5.84 5.80 -17.60
N PHE A 305 -6.65 6.13 -16.60
CA PHE A 305 -6.61 5.51 -15.28
C PHE A 305 -7.00 4.02 -15.33
N VAL A 306 -7.99 3.67 -16.14
CA VAL A 306 -8.33 2.26 -16.41
C VAL A 306 -7.14 1.56 -17.07
N MET A 307 -6.55 2.14 -18.12
CA MET A 307 -5.49 1.47 -18.90
C MET A 307 -4.17 1.29 -18.16
N ILE A 308 -3.75 2.26 -17.33
CA ILE A 308 -2.41 2.28 -16.72
C ILE A 308 -2.41 2.62 -15.21
N GLY A 309 -3.53 3.08 -14.65
CA GLY A 309 -3.60 3.58 -13.28
C GLY A 309 -3.32 2.51 -12.22
N THR A 310 -3.93 1.32 -12.32
CA THR A 310 -3.70 0.27 -11.32
C THR A 310 -2.25 -0.24 -11.36
N THR A 311 -1.68 -0.33 -12.56
CA THR A 311 -0.25 -0.64 -12.76
C THR A 311 0.64 0.36 -12.07
N TYR A 312 0.40 1.66 -12.28
CA TYR A 312 1.18 2.71 -11.68
C TYR A 312 1.18 2.60 -10.14
N ILE A 313 0.00 2.45 -9.55
CA ILE A 313 -0.19 2.38 -8.09
C ILE A 313 0.49 1.15 -7.51
N VAL A 314 0.24 -0.03 -8.09
CA VAL A 314 0.78 -1.29 -7.56
C VAL A 314 2.30 -1.34 -7.75
N LEU A 315 2.81 -0.99 -8.93
CA LEU A 315 4.25 -0.99 -9.20
C LEU A 315 4.99 0.04 -8.33
N ALA A 316 4.43 1.23 -8.12
CA ALA A 316 5.04 2.25 -7.26
C ALA A 316 5.09 1.78 -5.80
N THR A 317 4.01 1.14 -5.34
CA THR A 317 3.91 0.59 -3.99
C THR A 317 4.94 -0.53 -3.77
N VAL A 318 5.02 -1.49 -4.70
CA VAL A 318 5.97 -2.61 -4.59
C VAL A 318 7.42 -2.13 -4.70
N ASN A 319 7.73 -1.22 -5.62
CA ASN A 319 9.06 -0.65 -5.76
C ASN A 319 9.50 0.10 -4.49
N TYR A 320 8.57 0.82 -3.86
CA TYR A 320 8.84 1.49 -2.59
C TYR A 320 9.06 0.51 -1.44
N GLY A 321 8.24 -0.54 -1.34
CA GLY A 321 8.39 -1.59 -0.34
C GLY A 321 9.71 -2.36 -0.48
N ASP A 322 10.07 -2.72 -1.71
CA ASP A 322 11.34 -3.39 -2.03
C ASP A 322 12.53 -2.50 -1.66
N TYR A 323 12.46 -1.20 -1.95
CA TYR A 323 13.49 -0.25 -1.54
C TYR A 323 13.66 -0.19 -0.01
N ASN A 324 12.56 -0.17 0.75
CA ASN A 324 12.63 -0.19 2.22
C ASN A 324 13.21 -1.51 2.73
N SER A 325 12.89 -2.61 2.06
CA SER A 325 13.41 -3.95 2.36
C SER A 325 14.92 -4.05 2.12
N GLU A 326 15.38 -3.69 0.92
CA GLU A 326 16.79 -3.77 0.49
C GLU A 326 17.70 -2.88 1.35
N ASN A 327 17.24 -1.70 1.79
CA ASN A 327 18.07 -0.75 2.55
C ASN A 327 17.98 -0.91 4.07
N VAL A 328 16.94 -1.58 4.58
CA VAL A 328 16.69 -1.67 6.03
C VAL A 328 16.58 -3.11 6.47
N LEU A 329 15.53 -3.84 6.05
CA LEU A 329 15.26 -5.17 6.63
C LEU A 329 16.39 -6.15 6.28
N GLN A 330 16.77 -6.21 5.01
CA GLN A 330 17.81 -7.12 4.54
C GLN A 330 19.18 -6.78 5.09
N VAL A 331 19.55 -5.50 5.14
CA VAL A 331 20.83 -5.07 5.72
C VAL A 331 20.91 -5.45 7.20
N LEU A 332 19.83 -5.24 7.95
CA LEU A 332 19.78 -5.62 9.37
C LEU A 332 19.81 -7.14 9.54
N TYR A 333 19.13 -7.88 8.67
CA TYR A 333 19.13 -9.34 8.67
C TYR A 333 20.51 -9.93 8.34
N GLU A 334 21.17 -9.46 7.29
CA GLU A 334 22.52 -9.88 6.88
C GLU A 334 23.56 -9.59 7.99
N ARG A 335 23.43 -8.44 8.67
CA ARG A 335 24.25 -8.11 9.85
C ARG A 335 24.01 -9.07 11.01
N LEU A 336 22.74 -9.34 11.33
CA LEU A 336 22.38 -10.30 12.38
C LEU A 336 22.95 -11.70 12.10
N GLN A 337 22.88 -12.17 10.86
CA GLN A 337 23.47 -13.44 10.46
C GLN A 337 25.00 -13.45 10.58
N THR A 338 25.65 -12.35 10.19
CA THR A 338 27.11 -12.20 10.31
C THR A 338 27.55 -12.22 11.77
N ASP A 339 26.82 -11.53 12.65
CA ASP A 339 27.12 -11.48 14.08
C ASP A 339 26.88 -12.83 14.77
N ARG A 340 25.78 -13.53 14.45
CA ARG A 340 25.54 -14.91 14.90
C ARG A 340 26.66 -15.85 14.43
N SER A 341 27.09 -15.73 13.18
CA SER A 341 28.19 -16.55 12.64
C SER A 341 29.51 -16.28 13.35
N ARG A 342 29.79 -15.02 13.69
CA ARG A 342 30.97 -14.61 14.49
C ARG A 342 30.90 -15.14 15.92
N GLN A 343 29.74 -15.08 16.57
CA GLN A 343 29.53 -15.65 17.90
C GLN A 343 29.73 -17.17 17.89
N ASN A 344 29.11 -17.88 16.95
CA ASN A 344 29.27 -19.33 16.80
C ASN A 344 30.74 -19.72 16.54
N ARG A 345 31.50 -18.92 15.77
CA ARG A 345 32.94 -19.13 15.59
C ARG A 345 33.75 -18.88 16.87
N LYS A 346 33.36 -17.90 17.69
CA LYS A 346 33.99 -17.63 18.99
C LYS A 346 33.70 -18.73 20.00
N GLU A 347 32.49 -19.28 20.01
CA GLU A 347 32.09 -20.40 20.87
C GLU A 347 32.77 -21.72 20.45
N LYS A 348 32.83 -22.02 19.14
CA LYS A 348 33.57 -23.18 18.62
C LYS A 348 35.08 -23.11 18.87
N LYS A 349 35.65 -21.92 19.12
CA LYS A 349 37.06 -21.73 19.51
C LYS A 349 37.31 -21.84 21.02
N LYS A 350 36.27 -21.97 21.85
CA LYS A 350 36.40 -22.11 23.32
C LYS A 350 36.54 -23.54 23.90
N PRO A 351 36.58 -24.68 23.17
CA PRO A 351 36.59 -26.00 23.83
C PRO A 351 37.98 -26.67 24.03
N GLU A 352 39.11 -25.96 24.08
CA GLU A 352 40.41 -26.60 24.39
C GLU A 352 41.27 -25.92 25.48
N ALA A 353 40.94 -24.72 25.95
CA ALA A 353 41.75 -24.04 26.97
C ALA A 353 41.56 -24.57 28.41
N ASN A 354 40.63 -25.51 28.64
CA ASN A 354 40.25 -25.98 29.99
C ASN A 354 40.51 -27.47 30.27
N LYS A 355 41.31 -28.16 29.43
CA LYS A 355 41.70 -29.57 29.66
C LYS A 355 43.20 -29.78 29.96
N GLN A 356 43.96 -28.71 30.22
CA GLN A 356 45.38 -28.79 30.63
C GLN A 356 45.60 -28.30 32.07
N GLN A 357 44.82 -28.77 33.02
CA GLN A 357 45.24 -28.80 34.42
C GLN A 357 45.24 -30.26 34.87
N GLY A 358 46.42 -30.89 34.73
CA GLY A 358 46.68 -32.26 35.14
C GLY A 358 46.62 -32.46 36.66
N PRO A 359 46.54 -33.72 37.12
CA PRO A 359 46.23 -34.04 38.52
C PRO A 359 47.38 -33.66 39.47
N VAL A 360 47.02 -32.98 40.55
CA VAL A 360 47.92 -32.65 41.67
C VAL A 360 48.38 -33.95 42.35
N LYS A 361 49.67 -34.28 42.21
CA LYS A 361 50.32 -35.38 42.95
C LYS A 361 50.39 -35.05 44.45
N TYR A 362 49.63 -35.77 45.28
CA TYR A 362 49.87 -35.79 46.72
C TYR A 362 51.17 -36.57 47.03
N LYS A 363 52.17 -35.88 47.59
CA LYS A 363 53.34 -36.52 48.23
C LYS A 363 52.95 -36.97 49.64
N LYS A 364 52.94 -38.28 49.89
CA LYS A 364 53.05 -38.84 51.25
C LYS A 364 54.43 -38.50 51.83
N LYS A 365 54.49 -38.02 53.07
CA LYS A 365 55.68 -38.12 53.92
C LYS A 365 55.26 -38.68 55.29
N LYS A 366 55.89 -39.83 55.56
CA LYS A 366 56.11 -40.63 56.78
C LYS A 366 55.25 -40.36 58.00
#